data_AF-A0A9P1E9L6-F1
#
_entry.id   AF-A0A9P1E9L6-F1
#
_cell.length_a   1.000
_cell.length_b   1.000
_cell.length_c   1.000
_cell.angle_alpha   90.00
_cell.angle_beta   90.00
_cell.angle_gamma   90.00
#
_symmetry.space_group_name_H-M   'P 1'
#
loop_
_entity.id
_entity.type
_entity.pdbx_description
1 polymer ?
#
loop_
_entity_poly.entity_id
_entity_poly.type
_entity_poly.pdbx_seq_one_letter_code
_entity_poly.pdbx_strand_id
1 'polypeptide(L)'
;MASNKWCMEKRGAVDNESVGESEAVTETGCLSIVVLGASGDLAKKKTFPALFNLYRQGFLKSNDVHIFGYARTKISVNELRDRISGYLSPGKENPESVSSFLQLIKYICGGYDSKEGFQSLDKAISEHEVSKNSTEGSARRLFYLALPPSVYPSVCRMIKLYCTNKSDLGGWTRVIVEKPFGRDLASAEELSAQIGELFEEPQIYRIDHYLGKELVQNLLVLRFANRFFLPLWNRDNIDSVQIVFREDFGTEGRGGYFDQYGIIRDIIQNHLLQVFLPCCHGKAYFSEA
;
A
#
# COMPACT_ATOMS: atom_id res chain seq x y z
N MET A 1 -34.02 -20.90 -26.69
CA MET A 1 -33.91 -21.06 -25.22
C MET A 1 -32.68 -21.91 -24.94
N ALA A 2 -31.54 -21.26 -24.65
CA ALA A 2 -30.29 -21.94 -24.35
C ALA A 2 -30.08 -21.91 -22.84
N SER A 3 -29.94 -23.10 -22.24
CA SER A 3 -29.70 -23.32 -20.83
C SER A 3 -28.23 -23.04 -20.50
N ASN A 4 -27.93 -21.89 -19.89
CA ASN A 4 -26.59 -21.61 -19.34
C ASN A 4 -26.35 -22.44 -18.08
N LYS A 5 -25.66 -23.57 -18.25
CA LYS A 5 -25.19 -24.43 -17.16
C LYS A 5 -23.77 -23.99 -16.80
N TRP A 6 -23.61 -23.34 -15.66
CA TRP A 6 -22.30 -23.02 -15.10
C TRP A 6 -21.61 -24.33 -14.68
N CYS A 7 -20.44 -24.61 -15.24
CA CYS A 7 -19.61 -25.76 -14.88
C CYS A 7 -18.53 -25.27 -13.90
N MET A 8 -18.55 -25.75 -12.65
CA MET A 8 -17.41 -25.60 -11.74
C MET A 8 -16.48 -26.80 -11.96
N GLU A 9 -15.27 -26.56 -12.47
CA GLU A 9 -14.20 -27.55 -12.43
C GLU A 9 -13.65 -27.65 -11.00
N LYS A 10 -13.76 -28.84 -10.40
CA LYS A 10 -13.00 -29.17 -9.18
C LYS A 10 -11.54 -29.32 -9.59
N ARG A 11 -10.65 -28.50 -9.01
CA ARG A 11 -9.20 -28.74 -9.09
C ARG A 11 -8.90 -30.13 -8.53
N GLY A 12 -8.15 -30.92 -9.29
CA GLY A 12 -7.72 -32.27 -8.89
C GLY A 12 -6.90 -32.24 -7.61
N ALA A 13 -7.07 -33.27 -6.79
CA ALA A 13 -6.24 -33.50 -5.61
C ALA A 13 -4.79 -33.69 -6.06
N VAL A 14 -3.88 -32.88 -5.49
CA VAL A 14 -2.44 -33.09 -5.59
C VAL A 14 -2.05 -33.96 -4.41
N ASP A 15 -1.32 -35.05 -4.69
CA ASP A 15 -0.88 -36.02 -3.69
C ASP A 15 0.00 -35.38 -2.61
N ASN A 16 -0.27 -35.78 -1.37
CA ASN A 16 0.41 -35.34 -0.15
C ASN A 16 1.85 -35.84 -0.11
N GLU A 17 2.82 -34.96 -0.38
CA GLU A 17 4.15 -35.05 0.20
C GLU A 17 4.25 -34.08 1.38
N SER A 18 4.58 -34.65 2.54
CA SER A 18 4.80 -34.05 3.87
C SER A 18 4.82 -32.52 3.94
N VAL A 19 3.76 -31.95 4.53
CA VAL A 19 3.71 -30.58 5.02
C VAL A 19 4.70 -30.43 6.17
N GLY A 20 5.90 -29.94 5.86
CA GLY A 20 6.75 -29.30 6.85
C GLY A 20 6.02 -28.07 7.41
N GLU A 21 6.14 -27.86 8.71
CA GLU A 21 5.72 -26.64 9.39
C GLU A 21 6.03 -25.43 8.50
N SER A 22 5.04 -24.57 8.25
CA SER A 22 5.24 -23.27 7.64
C SER A 22 6.15 -22.46 8.58
N GLU A 23 7.46 -22.69 8.51
CA GLU A 23 8.46 -21.79 9.04
C GLU A 23 8.08 -20.41 8.52
N ALA A 24 7.75 -19.50 9.43
CA ALA A 24 7.73 -18.09 9.11
C ALA A 24 9.11 -17.78 8.55
N VAL A 25 9.23 -17.72 7.23
CA VAL A 25 10.48 -17.37 6.56
C VAL A 25 10.89 -16.06 7.19
N THR A 26 11.89 -16.10 8.07
CA THR A 26 12.41 -14.90 8.70
C THR A 26 12.81 -14.01 7.54
N GLU A 27 12.12 -12.89 7.36
CA GLU A 27 12.43 -11.94 6.30
C GLU A 27 13.86 -11.46 6.54
N THR A 28 14.83 -12.15 5.95
CA THR A 28 16.25 -11.87 6.02
C THR A 28 16.55 -10.83 4.95
N GLY A 29 17.40 -9.85 5.28
CA GLY A 29 17.83 -8.83 4.33
C GLY A 29 17.22 -7.44 4.51
N CYS A 30 17.86 -6.47 3.84
CA CYS A 30 17.52 -5.06 3.88
C CYS A 30 16.13 -4.75 3.29
N LEU A 31 15.43 -3.77 3.85
CA LEU A 31 14.18 -3.22 3.36
C LEU A 31 14.39 -1.79 2.81
N SER A 32 14.23 -1.66 1.50
CA SER A 32 14.27 -0.39 0.78
C SER A 32 12.84 0.10 0.54
N ILE A 33 12.46 1.21 1.19
CA ILE A 33 11.16 1.86 1.01
C ILE A 33 11.33 3.06 0.09
N VAL A 34 10.72 3.01 -1.08
CA VAL A 34 10.79 4.08 -2.09
C VAL A 34 9.49 4.87 -2.07
N VAL A 35 9.56 6.16 -1.75
CA VAL A 35 8.41 7.08 -1.80
C VAL A 35 8.49 7.88 -3.10
N LEU A 36 7.75 7.45 -4.13
CA LEU A 36 7.63 8.23 -5.36
C LEU A 36 6.64 9.38 -5.17
N GLY A 37 6.98 10.56 -5.65
CA GLY A 37 6.25 11.78 -5.34
C GLY A 37 6.61 12.36 -3.97
N ALA A 38 7.84 12.11 -3.50
CA ALA A 38 8.30 12.51 -2.16
C ALA A 38 8.17 14.02 -1.87
N SER A 39 8.17 14.87 -2.90
CA SER A 39 7.99 16.32 -2.75
C SER A 39 6.52 16.77 -2.63
N GLY A 40 5.56 15.84 -2.77
CA GLY A 40 4.13 16.10 -2.75
C GLY A 40 3.51 16.21 -1.35
N ASP A 41 2.25 16.64 -1.33
CA ASP A 41 1.51 16.89 -0.10
C ASP A 41 1.19 15.60 0.69
N LEU A 42 0.80 14.52 0.00
CA LEU A 42 0.51 13.24 0.63
C LEU A 42 1.75 12.68 1.34
N ALA A 43 2.91 12.75 0.68
CA ALA A 43 4.16 12.25 1.21
C ALA A 43 4.54 12.95 2.52
N LYS A 44 4.59 14.29 2.53
CA LYS A 44 5.01 15.05 3.73
C LYS A 44 3.97 15.03 4.86
N LYS A 45 2.67 15.04 4.55
CA LYS A 45 1.60 15.11 5.56
C LYS A 45 1.18 13.75 6.13
N LYS A 46 1.40 12.65 5.40
CA LYS A 46 0.90 11.30 5.78
C LYS A 46 1.97 10.23 5.69
N THR A 47 2.62 10.05 4.54
CA THR A 47 3.52 8.90 4.31
C THR A 47 4.77 8.94 5.20
N PHE A 48 5.53 10.04 5.20
CA PHE A 48 6.72 10.17 6.06
C PHE A 48 6.38 10.16 7.56
N PRO A 49 5.34 10.87 8.04
CA PRO A 49 4.89 10.73 9.42
C PRO A 49 4.49 9.30 9.81
N ALA A 50 3.83 8.55 8.92
CA ALA A 50 3.48 7.15 9.18
C ALA A 50 4.73 6.26 9.29
N LEU A 51 5.70 6.43 8.39
CA LEU A 51 6.98 5.72 8.45
C LEU A 51 7.77 6.06 9.73
N PHE A 52 7.77 7.33 10.13
CA PHE A 52 8.40 7.76 11.37
C PHE A 52 7.73 7.13 12.61
N ASN A 53 6.39 7.02 12.62
CA ASN A 53 5.68 6.33 13.69
C ASN A 53 6.04 4.84 13.77
N LEU A 54 6.16 4.15 12.62
CA LEU A 54 6.60 2.76 12.57
C LEU A 54 8.05 2.60 13.06
N TYR A 55 8.92 3.55 12.70
CA TYR A 55 10.30 3.60 13.20
C TYR A 55 10.35 3.76 14.72
N ARG A 56 9.59 4.72 15.28
CA ARG A 56 9.53 4.95 16.73
C ARG A 56 9.00 3.73 17.51
N GLN A 57 8.07 2.99 16.92
CA GLN A 57 7.51 1.78 17.52
C GLN A 57 8.42 0.56 17.38
N GLY A 58 9.58 0.68 16.72
CA GLY A 58 10.54 -0.40 16.54
C GLY A 58 10.20 -1.38 15.41
N PHE A 59 9.14 -1.11 14.63
CA PHE A 59 8.79 -1.92 13.46
C PHE A 59 9.75 -1.68 12.28
N LEU A 60 10.38 -0.50 12.21
CA LEU A 60 11.45 -0.22 11.26
C LEU A 60 12.78 -0.09 12.01
N LYS A 61 13.61 -1.14 11.94
CA LYS A 61 14.94 -1.12 12.55
C LYS A 61 15.89 -0.31 11.68
N SER A 62 16.60 0.66 12.27
CA SER A 62 17.56 1.55 11.57
C SER A 62 18.66 0.80 10.81
N ASN A 63 18.99 -0.40 11.26
CA ASN A 63 20.04 -1.20 10.65
C ASN A 63 19.59 -1.89 9.37
N ASP A 64 18.28 -2.06 9.19
CA ASP A 64 17.68 -2.90 8.15
C ASP A 64 16.90 -2.08 7.12
N VAL A 65 16.53 -0.83 7.43
CA VAL A 65 15.63 -0.02 6.60
C VAL A 65 16.32 1.21 6.04
N HIS A 66 16.12 1.48 4.74
CA HIS A 66 16.43 2.76 4.12
C HIS A 66 15.24 3.29 3.33
N ILE A 67 15.10 4.62 3.33
CA ILE A 67 13.99 5.31 2.71
C ILE A 67 14.51 6.19 1.56
N PHE A 68 13.97 5.99 0.37
CA PHE A 68 14.36 6.71 -0.84
C PHE A 68 13.21 7.58 -1.33
N GLY A 69 13.33 8.89 -1.20
CA GLY A 69 12.42 9.82 -1.85
C GLY A 69 12.77 9.95 -3.34
N TYR A 70 11.76 9.87 -4.21
CA TYR A 70 11.94 10.07 -5.66
C TYR A 70 10.93 11.08 -6.19
N ALA A 71 11.39 12.15 -6.84
CA ALA A 71 10.48 13.10 -7.51
C ALA A 71 11.17 13.90 -8.64
N ARG A 72 10.37 14.62 -9.44
CA ARG A 72 10.86 15.52 -10.50
C ARG A 72 11.49 16.81 -9.97
N THR A 73 11.17 17.19 -8.74
CA THR A 73 11.58 18.47 -8.16
C THR A 73 13.08 18.46 -7.87
N LYS A 74 13.83 19.42 -8.42
CA LYS A 74 15.27 19.55 -8.15
C LYS A 74 15.49 20.20 -6.78
N ILE A 75 15.52 19.39 -5.73
CA ILE A 75 15.83 19.80 -4.35
C ILE A 75 16.96 18.94 -3.79
N SER A 76 17.65 19.45 -2.77
CA SER A 76 18.64 18.66 -2.04
C SER A 76 17.97 17.70 -1.05
N VAL A 77 18.70 16.66 -0.62
CA VAL A 77 18.22 15.76 0.45
C VAL A 77 17.97 16.52 1.76
N ASN A 78 18.79 17.54 2.07
CA ASN A 78 18.61 18.35 3.27
C ASN A 78 17.33 19.18 3.16
N GLU A 79 17.06 19.76 2.00
CA GLU A 79 15.81 20.50 1.78
C GLU A 79 14.57 19.59 1.89
N LEU A 80 14.64 18.34 1.42
CA LEU A 80 13.57 17.37 1.65
C LEU A 80 13.40 17.10 3.15
N ARG A 81 14.49 16.83 3.88
CA ARG A 81 14.49 16.58 5.33
C ARG A 81 13.89 17.74 6.11
N ASP A 82 14.24 18.97 5.75
CA ASP A 82 13.69 20.18 6.37
C ASP A 82 12.18 20.28 6.13
N ARG A 83 11.72 20.03 4.90
CA ARG A 83 10.29 20.06 4.54
C ARG A 83 9.46 19.02 5.29
N ILE A 84 10.01 17.84 5.57
CA ILE A 84 9.29 16.78 6.29
C ILE A 84 9.40 16.94 7.81
N SER A 85 10.50 17.51 8.33
CA SER A 85 10.78 17.62 9.78
C SER A 85 9.62 18.23 10.57
N GLY A 86 9.02 19.31 10.04
CA GLY A 86 7.89 19.99 10.68
C GLY A 86 6.61 19.17 10.76
N TYR A 87 6.47 18.13 9.94
CA TYR A 87 5.33 17.20 9.98
C TYR A 87 5.59 15.96 10.82
N LEU A 88 6.84 15.67 11.14
CA LEU A 88 7.19 14.53 11.99
C LEU A 88 6.85 14.82 13.44
N SER A 89 7.12 16.04 13.92
CA SER A 89 7.03 16.40 15.34
C SER A 89 5.99 17.46 15.67
N PRO A 90 4.70 17.10 15.79
CA PRO A 90 3.64 18.03 16.20
C PRO A 90 3.67 18.42 17.70
N GLY A 91 4.82 18.29 18.40
CA GLY A 91 5.04 18.99 19.67
C GLY A 91 5.45 18.18 20.91
N LYS A 92 5.75 16.88 20.83
CA LYS A 92 6.15 16.07 22.02
C LYS A 92 7.27 15.05 21.79
N GLU A 93 7.98 15.14 20.67
CA GLU A 93 8.87 14.05 20.24
C GLU A 93 10.32 14.33 20.57
N ASN A 94 11.09 13.27 20.84
CA ASN A 94 12.52 13.38 21.09
C ASN A 94 13.23 13.87 19.81
N PRO A 95 13.90 15.04 19.81
CA PRO A 95 14.63 15.56 18.66
C PRO A 95 15.67 14.57 18.10
N GLU A 96 16.24 13.70 18.94
CA GLU A 96 17.20 12.69 18.52
C GLU A 96 16.58 11.64 17.61
N SER A 97 15.37 11.15 17.93
CA SER A 97 14.73 10.11 17.11
C SER A 97 14.34 10.65 15.73
N VAL A 98 13.94 11.92 15.66
CA VAL A 98 13.68 12.63 14.40
C VAL A 98 14.96 12.71 13.59
N SER A 99 16.05 13.19 14.19
CA SER A 99 17.35 13.31 13.53
C SER A 99 17.84 11.95 12.99
N SER A 100 17.80 10.90 13.82
CA SER A 100 18.18 9.54 13.42
C SER A 100 17.31 9.00 12.29
N PHE A 101 15.99 9.24 12.31
CA PHE A 101 15.11 8.84 11.21
C PHE A 101 15.42 9.60 9.92
N LEU A 102 15.63 10.91 9.99
CA LEU A 102 15.95 11.74 8.82
C LEU A 102 17.24 11.28 8.13
N GLN A 103 18.22 10.75 8.89
CA GLN A 103 19.45 10.19 8.35
C GLN A 103 19.23 8.96 7.45
N LEU A 104 18.15 8.19 7.67
CA LEU A 104 17.77 7.04 6.84
C LEU A 104 17.21 7.45 5.47
N ILE A 105 16.89 8.73 5.28
CA ILE A 105 16.24 9.24 4.08
C ILE A 105 17.29 9.73 3.08
N LYS A 106 17.24 9.19 1.87
CA LYS A 106 17.93 9.69 0.67
C LYS A 106 16.93 10.30 -0.31
N TYR A 107 17.41 11.15 -1.21
CA TYR A 107 16.58 11.73 -2.26
C TYR A 107 17.23 11.59 -3.63
N ILE A 108 16.45 11.16 -4.61
CA ILE A 108 16.84 11.02 -6.02
C ILE A 108 15.87 11.87 -6.86
N CYS A 109 16.44 12.71 -7.71
CA CYS A 109 15.67 13.53 -8.64
C CYS A 109 15.62 12.85 -10.02
N GLY A 110 14.43 12.67 -10.58
CA GLY A 110 14.26 12.08 -11.91
C GLY A 110 12.84 12.16 -12.45
N GLY A 111 12.71 11.96 -13.77
CA GLY A 111 11.42 11.86 -14.45
C GLY A 111 10.68 10.57 -14.10
N TYR A 112 9.35 10.56 -14.16
CA TYR A 112 8.55 9.35 -13.90
C TYR A 112 8.53 8.36 -15.08
N ASP A 113 9.06 8.79 -16.21
CA ASP A 113 9.24 8.08 -17.48
C ASP A 113 10.71 8.05 -17.93
N SER A 114 11.64 8.56 -17.12
CA SER A 114 13.07 8.62 -17.45
C SER A 114 13.78 7.35 -17.04
N LYS A 115 14.33 6.65 -18.04
CA LYS A 115 15.20 5.49 -17.85
C LYS A 115 16.38 5.82 -16.93
N GLU A 116 17.05 6.93 -17.18
CA GLU A 116 18.25 7.35 -16.44
C GLU A 116 17.93 7.63 -14.97
N GLY A 117 16.75 8.19 -14.69
CA GLY A 117 16.26 8.42 -13.34
C GLY A 117 16.04 7.12 -12.56
N PHE A 118 15.38 6.13 -13.17
CA PHE A 118 15.15 4.83 -12.53
C PHE A 118 16.41 3.98 -12.42
N GLN A 119 17.34 4.08 -13.37
CA GLN A 119 18.67 3.46 -13.25
C GLN A 119 19.48 4.07 -12.10
N SER A 120 19.40 5.39 -11.92
CA SER A 120 20.05 6.07 -10.79
C SER A 120 19.43 5.67 -9.45
N LEU A 121 18.10 5.51 -9.42
CA LEU A 121 17.36 5.01 -8.26
C LEU A 121 17.77 3.57 -7.91
N ASP A 122 17.78 2.66 -8.90
CA ASP A 122 18.20 1.27 -8.70
C ASP A 122 19.64 1.18 -8.21
N LYS A 123 20.55 1.98 -8.78
CA LYS A 123 21.93 2.07 -8.32
C LYS A 123 22.01 2.48 -6.85
N ALA A 124 21.29 3.53 -6.45
CA ALA A 124 21.29 4.01 -5.07
C ALA A 124 20.70 2.99 -4.08
N ILE A 125 19.69 2.21 -4.51
CA ILE A 125 19.11 1.12 -3.74
C ILE A 125 20.12 -0.02 -3.60
N SER A 126 20.69 -0.49 -4.72
CA SER A 126 21.62 -1.61 -4.77
C SER A 126 22.91 -1.33 -3.97
N GLU A 127 23.47 -0.12 -4.06
CA GLU A 127 24.61 0.31 -3.24
C GLU A 127 24.32 0.18 -1.74
N HIS A 128 23.08 0.47 -1.33
CA HIS A 128 22.69 0.33 0.05
C HIS A 128 22.51 -1.14 0.48
N GLU A 129 21.86 -1.95 -0.36
CA GLU A 129 21.66 -3.38 -0.11
C GLU A 129 23.00 -4.11 0.06
N VAL A 130 24.00 -3.79 -0.77
CA VAL A 130 25.37 -4.33 -0.67
C VAL A 130 26.05 -3.88 0.63
N SER A 131 25.91 -2.60 1.02
CA SER A 131 26.55 -2.06 2.23
C SER A 131 26.11 -2.75 3.53
N LYS A 132 24.96 -3.44 3.50
CA LYS A 132 24.38 -4.13 4.65
C LYS A 132 24.66 -5.63 4.68
N ASN A 133 25.59 -6.12 3.86
CA ASN A 133 25.89 -7.55 3.71
C ASN A 133 24.63 -8.39 3.44
N SER A 134 23.62 -7.81 2.81
CA SER A 134 22.47 -8.61 2.38
C SER A 134 22.96 -9.57 1.31
N THR A 135 22.69 -10.86 1.49
CA THR A 135 22.91 -11.85 0.42
C THR A 135 22.19 -11.34 -0.82
N GLU A 136 22.89 -11.31 -1.95
CA GLU A 136 22.33 -10.84 -3.21
C GLU A 136 20.99 -11.56 -3.43
N GLY A 137 19.92 -10.76 -3.53
CA GLY A 137 18.59 -11.28 -3.73
C GLY A 137 17.66 -11.39 -2.52
N SER A 138 18.17 -11.27 -1.29
CA SER A 138 17.34 -11.24 -0.07
C SER A 138 16.63 -9.89 0.18
N ALA A 139 16.94 -8.85 -0.62
CA ALA A 139 16.45 -7.51 -0.37
C ALA A 139 14.94 -7.34 -0.65
N ARG A 140 14.26 -6.58 0.19
CA ARG A 140 12.84 -6.26 0.08
C ARG A 140 12.69 -4.84 -0.43
N ARG A 141 11.95 -4.64 -1.51
CA ARG A 141 11.74 -3.32 -2.13
C ARG A 141 10.26 -2.98 -2.12
N LEU A 142 9.89 -1.94 -1.40
CA LEU A 142 8.52 -1.43 -1.29
C LEU A 142 8.40 -0.08 -1.98
N PHE A 143 7.62 0.01 -3.04
CA PHE A 143 7.41 1.26 -3.80
C PHE A 143 6.05 1.86 -3.45
N TYR A 144 6.05 3.02 -2.79
CA TYR A 144 4.85 3.80 -2.49
C TYR A 144 4.63 4.87 -3.55
N LEU A 145 3.56 4.74 -4.34
CA LEU A 145 3.24 5.67 -5.43
C LEU A 145 2.35 6.80 -4.91
N ALA A 146 2.95 7.79 -4.23
CA ALA A 146 2.29 9.04 -3.84
C ALA A 146 2.18 10.01 -5.04
N LEU A 147 1.63 9.50 -6.14
CA LEU A 147 1.57 10.13 -7.46
C LEU A 147 0.12 10.18 -7.96
N PRO A 148 -0.19 11.07 -8.93
CA PRO A 148 -1.49 11.04 -9.59
C PRO A 148 -1.66 9.73 -10.40
N PRO A 149 -2.88 9.22 -10.57
CA PRO A 149 -3.15 7.93 -11.21
C PRO A 149 -2.70 7.87 -12.68
N SER A 150 -2.68 9.02 -13.37
CA SER A 150 -2.28 9.13 -14.78
C SER A 150 -0.84 8.69 -15.06
N VAL A 151 0.03 8.69 -14.04
CA VAL A 151 1.43 8.26 -14.20
C VAL A 151 1.70 6.84 -13.71
N TYR A 152 0.74 6.18 -13.06
CA TYR A 152 0.94 4.82 -12.51
C TYR A 152 1.42 3.82 -13.55
N PRO A 153 0.79 3.69 -14.74
CA PRO A 153 1.24 2.68 -15.71
C PRO A 153 2.68 2.90 -16.16
N SER A 154 3.07 4.16 -16.40
CA SER A 154 4.43 4.49 -16.83
C SER A 154 5.46 4.20 -15.74
N VAL A 155 5.17 4.61 -14.51
CA VAL A 155 6.04 4.36 -13.34
C VAL A 155 6.16 2.86 -13.07
N CYS A 156 5.05 2.12 -13.07
CA CYS A 156 5.04 0.68 -12.87
C CYS A 156 5.92 -0.03 -13.91
N ARG A 157 5.86 0.39 -15.19
CA ARG A 157 6.76 -0.14 -16.23
C ARG A 157 8.22 0.13 -15.93
N MET A 158 8.55 1.36 -15.50
CA MET A 158 9.94 1.71 -15.15
C MET A 158 10.46 0.92 -13.94
N ILE A 159 9.63 0.75 -12.90
CA ILE A 159 9.97 -0.10 -11.73
C ILE A 159 10.25 -1.52 -12.19
N LYS A 160 9.35 -2.11 -13.00
CA LYS A 160 9.48 -3.49 -13.49
C LYS A 160 10.77 -3.71 -14.29
N LEU A 161 11.13 -2.76 -15.13
CA LEU A 161 12.30 -2.87 -16.01
C LEU A 161 13.64 -2.66 -15.28
N TYR A 162 13.68 -1.74 -14.32
CA TYR A 162 14.95 -1.25 -13.77
C TYR A 162 15.16 -1.50 -12.29
N CYS A 163 14.09 -1.58 -11.48
CA CYS A 163 14.21 -1.55 -10.02
C CYS A 163 13.63 -2.80 -9.32
N THR A 164 13.08 -3.77 -10.05
CA THR A 164 12.62 -5.04 -9.47
C THR A 164 13.80 -5.87 -8.99
N ASN A 165 13.70 -6.39 -7.76
CA ASN A 165 14.64 -7.40 -7.27
C ASN A 165 14.49 -8.66 -8.15
N LYS A 166 15.63 -9.16 -8.67
CA LYS A 166 15.69 -10.25 -9.64
C LYS A 166 15.83 -11.64 -9.02
N SER A 167 15.89 -11.77 -7.69
CA SER A 167 16.17 -13.04 -7.03
C SER A 167 14.98 -13.64 -6.29
N ASP A 168 15.05 -14.95 -6.17
CA ASP A 168 14.17 -15.92 -5.53
C ASP A 168 14.56 -16.23 -4.07
N LEU A 169 15.66 -15.66 -3.55
CA LEU A 169 16.17 -15.92 -2.19
C LEU A 169 15.41 -15.14 -1.09
N GLY A 170 14.07 -15.11 -1.17
CA GLY A 170 13.18 -14.48 -0.18
C GLY A 170 12.98 -12.98 -0.31
N GLY A 171 13.69 -12.31 -1.22
CA GLY A 171 13.43 -10.92 -1.58
C GLY A 171 12.10 -10.76 -2.32
N TRP A 172 11.50 -9.58 -2.20
CA TRP A 172 10.26 -9.26 -2.90
C TRP A 172 10.23 -7.82 -3.38
N THR A 173 9.44 -7.56 -4.41
CA THR A 173 9.07 -6.22 -4.85
C THR A 173 7.57 -6.05 -4.71
N ARG A 174 7.13 -5.03 -3.96
CA ARG A 174 5.71 -4.69 -3.76
C ARG A 174 5.46 -3.24 -4.13
N VAL A 175 4.31 -2.97 -4.72
CA VAL A 175 3.86 -1.63 -5.12
C VAL A 175 2.61 -1.24 -4.34
N ILE A 176 2.65 -0.09 -3.69
CA ILE A 176 1.50 0.52 -3.02
C ILE A 176 0.95 1.62 -3.93
N VAL A 177 -0.32 1.53 -4.28
CA VAL A 177 -1.03 2.49 -5.13
C VAL A 177 -2.21 3.11 -4.39
N GLU A 178 -2.45 4.39 -4.64
CA GLU A 178 -3.50 5.18 -3.98
C GLU A 178 -4.70 5.37 -4.90
N LYS A 179 -5.86 5.68 -4.28
CA LYS A 179 -7.04 6.10 -5.03
C LYS A 179 -6.77 7.42 -5.78
N PRO A 180 -7.41 7.67 -6.93
CA PRO A 180 -8.51 6.91 -7.53
C PRO A 180 -8.06 5.81 -8.50
N PHE A 181 -8.74 4.66 -8.45
CA PHE A 181 -8.52 3.50 -9.32
C PHE A 181 -9.45 3.53 -10.53
N GLY A 182 -9.29 4.55 -11.38
CA GLY A 182 -10.24 4.85 -12.45
C GLY A 182 -11.42 5.69 -11.98
N ARG A 183 -12.36 5.95 -12.89
CA ARG A 183 -13.58 6.78 -12.65
C ARG A 183 -14.88 6.05 -12.94
N ASP A 184 -14.78 4.88 -13.56
CA ASP A 184 -15.85 3.98 -13.95
C ASP A 184 -15.27 2.57 -14.13
N LEU A 185 -16.11 1.58 -14.41
CA LEU A 185 -15.68 0.19 -14.60
C LEU A 185 -14.61 0.06 -15.69
N ALA A 186 -14.84 0.66 -16.87
CA ALA A 186 -13.94 0.52 -18.01
C ALA A 186 -12.54 1.08 -17.71
N SER A 187 -12.45 2.28 -17.13
CA SER A 187 -11.15 2.88 -16.75
C SER A 187 -10.47 2.17 -15.58
N ALA A 188 -11.24 1.57 -14.66
CA ALA A 188 -10.69 0.77 -13.57
C ALA A 188 -10.13 -0.57 -14.07
N GLU A 189 -10.82 -1.23 -15.01
CA GLU A 189 -10.36 -2.46 -15.66
C GLU A 189 -9.12 -2.19 -16.51
N GLU A 190 -9.09 -1.09 -17.28
CA GLU A 190 -7.92 -0.68 -18.05
C GLU A 190 -6.70 -0.45 -17.15
N LEU A 191 -6.85 0.32 -16.06
CA LEU A 191 -5.76 0.55 -15.12
C LEU A 191 -5.30 -0.75 -14.46
N SER A 192 -6.24 -1.62 -14.08
CA SER A 192 -5.94 -2.90 -13.44
C SER A 192 -5.21 -3.85 -14.38
N ALA A 193 -5.60 -3.91 -15.65
CA ALA A 193 -4.92 -4.70 -16.67
C ALA A 193 -3.48 -4.21 -16.89
N GLN A 194 -3.29 -2.89 -17.06
CA GLN A 194 -1.96 -2.31 -17.28
C GLN A 194 -0.99 -2.53 -16.11
N ILE A 195 -1.48 -2.57 -14.87
CA ILE A 195 -0.64 -2.89 -13.70
C ILE A 195 -0.47 -4.42 -13.57
N GLY A 196 -1.52 -5.21 -13.81
CA GLY A 196 -1.51 -6.67 -13.73
C GLY A 196 -0.63 -7.36 -14.78
N GLU A 197 -0.35 -6.71 -15.91
CA GLU A 197 0.66 -7.15 -16.88
C GLU A 197 2.10 -7.07 -16.34
N LEU A 198 2.33 -6.27 -15.29
CA LEU A 198 3.67 -5.95 -14.78
C LEU A 198 3.94 -6.60 -13.42
N PHE A 199 2.92 -6.69 -12.58
CA PHE A 199 3.00 -7.19 -11.21
C PHE A 199 1.92 -8.24 -10.97
N GLU A 200 2.27 -9.26 -10.20
CA GLU A 200 1.31 -10.24 -9.72
C GLU A 200 0.44 -9.63 -8.61
N GLU A 201 -0.79 -10.12 -8.45
CA GLU A 201 -1.73 -9.56 -7.47
C GLU A 201 -1.18 -9.51 -6.01
N PRO A 202 -0.41 -10.50 -5.51
CA PRO A 202 0.23 -10.40 -4.18
C PRO A 202 1.28 -9.30 -4.04
N GLN A 203 1.76 -8.73 -5.15
CA GLN A 203 2.70 -7.63 -5.17
C GLN A 203 2.01 -6.26 -5.13
N ILE A 204 0.69 -6.20 -5.38
CA ILE A 204 -0.05 -4.95 -5.55
C ILE A 204 -0.90 -4.65 -4.30
N TYR A 205 -0.62 -3.52 -3.65
CA TYR A 205 -1.32 -3.06 -2.47
C TYR A 205 -2.11 -1.80 -2.80
N ARG A 206 -3.42 -1.95 -3.04
CA ARG A 206 -4.34 -0.85 -3.32
C ARG A 206 -4.84 -0.26 -2.01
N ILE A 207 -4.54 1.01 -1.75
CA ILE A 207 -4.90 1.67 -0.50
C ILE A 207 -6.34 2.15 -0.54
N ASP A 208 -7.11 1.64 0.42
CA ASP A 208 -8.24 2.33 1.01
C ASP A 208 -7.93 2.58 2.49
N HIS A 209 -7.66 3.83 2.85
CA HIS A 209 -7.22 4.18 4.20
C HIS A 209 -8.29 3.96 5.29
N TYR A 210 -9.57 3.72 4.93
CA TYR A 210 -10.60 3.35 5.91
C TYR A 210 -10.40 1.94 6.44
N LEU A 211 -9.82 1.02 5.65
CA LEU A 211 -9.49 -0.33 6.10
C LEU A 211 -8.39 -0.34 7.18
N GLY A 212 -7.62 0.74 7.29
CA GLY A 212 -6.64 0.94 8.37
C GLY A 212 -7.22 1.53 9.66
N LYS A 213 -8.51 1.88 9.71
CA LYS A 213 -9.13 2.42 10.92
C LYS A 213 -9.49 1.29 11.87
N GLU A 214 -9.11 1.44 13.13
CA GLU A 214 -9.29 0.45 14.19
C GLU A 214 -10.74 -0.08 14.28
N LEU A 215 -11.75 0.81 14.24
CA LEU A 215 -13.16 0.39 14.30
C LEU A 215 -13.59 -0.44 13.08
N VAL A 216 -13.04 -0.18 11.91
CA VAL A 216 -13.36 -0.93 10.68
C VAL A 216 -12.75 -2.33 10.77
N GLN A 217 -11.52 -2.46 11.28
CA GLN A 217 -10.88 -3.76 11.52
C GLN A 217 -11.60 -4.56 12.60
N ASN A 218 -12.02 -3.91 13.69
CA ASN A 218 -12.72 -4.54 14.80
C ASN A 218 -14.11 -5.09 14.43
N LEU A 219 -14.71 -4.64 13.33
CA LEU A 219 -16.01 -5.15 12.89
C LEU A 219 -15.98 -6.66 12.62
N LEU A 220 -14.88 -7.18 12.05
CA LEU A 220 -14.72 -8.62 11.81
C LEU A 220 -14.61 -9.41 13.13
N VAL A 221 -13.82 -8.89 14.08
CA VAL A 221 -13.67 -9.49 15.41
C VAL A 221 -15.01 -9.49 16.15
N LEU A 222 -15.73 -8.37 16.12
CA LEU A 222 -17.04 -8.23 16.74
C LEU A 222 -18.03 -9.28 16.19
N ARG A 223 -18.10 -9.45 14.86
CA ARG A 223 -19.04 -10.40 14.23
C ARG A 223 -18.67 -11.86 14.47
N PHE A 224 -17.40 -12.23 14.31
CA PHE A 224 -17.01 -13.63 14.16
C PHE A 224 -16.35 -14.24 15.40
N ALA A 225 -15.76 -13.43 16.29
CA ALA A 225 -15.17 -13.93 17.54
C ALA A 225 -16.21 -14.04 18.67
N ASN A 226 -17.40 -13.46 18.51
CA ASN A 226 -18.44 -13.43 19.54
C ASN A 226 -19.59 -14.36 19.20
N ARG A 227 -19.73 -15.44 19.96
CA ARG A 227 -20.82 -16.43 19.82
C ARG A 227 -22.22 -15.82 19.98
N PHE A 228 -22.31 -14.71 20.70
CA PHE A 228 -23.56 -13.96 20.88
C PHE A 228 -24.03 -13.25 19.60
N PHE A 229 -23.12 -12.64 18.82
CA PHE A 229 -23.49 -11.88 17.62
C PHE A 229 -23.76 -12.77 16.40
N LEU A 230 -23.11 -13.94 16.32
CA LEU A 230 -23.26 -14.86 15.19
C LEU A 230 -24.72 -15.19 14.81
N PRO A 231 -25.62 -15.63 15.74
CA PRO A 231 -27.00 -15.95 15.39
C PRO A 231 -27.89 -14.72 15.17
N LEU A 232 -27.46 -13.53 15.60
CA LEU A 232 -28.22 -12.28 15.46
C LEU A 232 -27.87 -11.53 14.17
N TRP A 233 -26.75 -11.86 13.52
CA TRP A 233 -26.27 -11.13 12.36
C TRP A 233 -26.90 -11.62 11.04
N ASN A 234 -28.22 -11.55 10.93
CA ASN A 234 -28.98 -11.97 9.74
C ASN A 234 -30.31 -11.20 9.60
N ARG A 235 -30.99 -11.40 8.47
CA ARG A 235 -32.25 -10.73 8.11
C ARG A 235 -33.43 -11.02 9.04
N ASP A 236 -33.36 -12.07 9.85
CA ASP A 236 -34.44 -12.44 10.77
C ASP A 236 -34.37 -11.61 12.06
N ASN A 237 -33.22 -11.00 12.34
CA ASN A 237 -32.97 -10.21 13.56
C ASN A 237 -32.59 -8.75 13.28
N ILE A 238 -32.07 -8.43 12.08
CA ILE A 238 -31.65 -7.08 11.69
C ILE A 238 -32.68 -6.49 10.72
N ASP A 239 -33.31 -5.40 11.13
CA ASP A 239 -34.24 -4.62 10.30
C ASP A 239 -33.50 -3.80 9.23
N SER A 240 -32.46 -3.05 9.62
CA SER A 240 -31.66 -2.25 8.68
C SER A 240 -30.23 -1.99 9.17
N VAL A 241 -29.32 -1.74 8.23
CA VAL A 241 -27.92 -1.34 8.49
C VAL A 241 -27.70 0.05 7.92
N GLN A 242 -27.24 0.98 8.75
CA GLN A 242 -26.97 2.36 8.35
C GLN A 242 -25.48 2.66 8.48
N ILE A 243 -24.88 3.14 7.39
CA ILE A 243 -23.49 3.58 7.35
C ILE A 243 -23.50 5.06 7.00
N VAL A 244 -23.02 5.88 7.92
CA VAL A 244 -23.12 7.34 7.83
C VAL A 244 -21.72 7.94 7.76
N PHE A 245 -21.48 8.73 6.72
CA PHE A 245 -20.31 9.59 6.60
C PHE A 245 -20.75 11.05 6.64
N ARG A 246 -20.10 11.86 7.48
CA ARG A 246 -20.36 13.29 7.63
C ARG A 246 -19.04 14.01 7.83
N GLU A 247 -18.92 15.16 7.18
CA GLU A 247 -17.85 16.13 7.38
C GLU A 247 -18.51 17.46 7.73
N ASP A 248 -17.89 18.22 8.64
CA ASP A 248 -18.34 19.54 9.09
C ASP A 248 -17.71 20.70 8.29
N PHE A 249 -16.94 20.37 7.25
CA PHE A 249 -16.31 21.30 6.32
C PHE A 249 -16.74 21.04 4.86
N GLY A 250 -16.56 22.06 4.01
CA GLY A 250 -16.89 21.99 2.58
C GLY A 250 -15.74 21.48 1.71
N THR A 251 -15.68 21.86 0.44
CA THR A 251 -14.61 21.39 -0.46
C THR A 251 -13.25 22.07 -0.25
N GLU A 252 -13.15 23.08 0.64
CA GLU A 252 -11.91 23.74 1.09
C GLU A 252 -10.83 23.93 -0.01
N GLY A 253 -11.20 24.54 -1.13
CA GLY A 253 -10.27 24.81 -2.24
C GLY A 253 -9.99 23.61 -3.17
N ARG A 254 -10.56 22.44 -2.91
CA ARG A 254 -10.55 21.24 -3.78
C ARG A 254 -11.80 21.12 -4.66
N GLY A 255 -12.63 22.17 -4.72
CA GLY A 255 -13.88 22.17 -5.48
C GLY A 255 -13.73 21.70 -6.93
N GLY A 256 -12.66 22.12 -7.63
CA GLY A 256 -12.43 21.68 -9.01
C GLY A 256 -12.12 20.19 -9.19
N TYR A 257 -11.46 19.56 -8.20
CA TYR A 257 -11.28 18.10 -8.19
C TYR A 257 -12.60 17.41 -7.83
N PHE A 258 -13.28 17.90 -6.79
CA PHE A 258 -14.53 17.31 -6.32
C PHE A 258 -15.64 17.35 -7.38
N ASP A 259 -15.72 18.41 -8.19
CA ASP A 259 -16.72 18.54 -9.27
C ASP A 259 -16.60 17.43 -10.33
N GLN A 260 -15.38 16.99 -10.62
CA GLN A 260 -15.14 15.92 -11.61
C GLN A 260 -15.44 14.52 -11.07
N TYR A 261 -15.31 14.30 -9.77
CA TYR A 261 -15.46 12.98 -9.14
C TYR A 261 -16.82 12.78 -8.46
N GLY A 262 -17.28 13.78 -7.72
CA GLY A 262 -18.48 13.77 -6.89
C GLY A 262 -18.36 12.85 -5.67
N ILE A 263 -19.33 12.98 -4.75
CA ILE A 263 -19.33 12.23 -3.47
C ILE A 263 -19.36 10.70 -3.66
N ILE A 264 -19.99 10.22 -4.73
CA ILE A 264 -20.11 8.78 -5.00
C ILE A 264 -18.73 8.17 -5.23
N ARG A 265 -17.89 8.79 -6.07
CA ARG A 265 -16.54 8.26 -6.35
C ARG A 265 -15.56 8.58 -5.25
N ASP A 266 -15.73 9.72 -4.58
CA ASP A 266 -14.79 10.15 -3.57
C ASP A 266 -14.89 9.32 -2.28
N ILE A 267 -16.12 8.98 -1.85
CA ILE A 267 -16.39 8.35 -0.55
C ILE A 267 -17.22 7.05 -0.63
N ILE A 268 -18.29 7.02 -1.44
CA ILE A 268 -19.25 5.90 -1.38
C ILE A 268 -18.66 4.62 -2.00
N GLN A 269 -18.13 4.74 -3.22
CA GLN A 269 -17.61 3.62 -4.01
C GLN A 269 -16.40 2.93 -3.36
N ASN A 270 -15.62 3.66 -2.56
CA ASN A 270 -14.46 3.14 -1.85
C ASN A 270 -14.79 2.89 -0.36
N HIS A 271 -14.73 3.92 0.49
CA HIS A 271 -14.75 3.81 1.94
C HIS A 271 -16.02 3.17 2.47
N LEU A 272 -17.20 3.66 2.06
CA LEU A 272 -18.45 3.12 2.60
C LEU A 272 -18.73 1.71 2.08
N LEU A 273 -18.40 1.43 0.82
CA LEU A 273 -18.52 0.07 0.28
C LEU A 273 -17.57 -0.89 1.02
N GLN A 274 -16.33 -0.48 1.31
CA GLN A 274 -15.37 -1.27 2.07
C GLN A 274 -15.79 -1.50 3.52
N VAL A 275 -16.49 -0.56 4.16
CA VAL A 275 -17.10 -0.77 5.49
C VAL A 275 -18.34 -1.67 5.41
N PHE A 276 -19.11 -1.57 4.32
CA PHE A 276 -20.30 -2.38 4.09
C PHE A 276 -19.96 -3.87 3.88
N LEU A 277 -18.88 -4.19 3.17
CA LEU A 277 -18.51 -5.56 2.85
C LEU A 277 -18.35 -6.45 4.11
N PRO A 278 -17.59 -6.04 5.16
CA PRO A 278 -17.54 -6.75 6.43
C PRO A 278 -18.86 -6.77 7.21
N CYS A 279 -19.89 -5.98 6.88
CA CYS A 279 -21.22 -6.14 7.47
C CYS A 279 -22.00 -7.29 6.83
N CYS A 280 -21.76 -7.57 5.55
CA CYS A 280 -22.59 -8.50 4.76
C CYS A 280 -21.87 -9.81 4.41
N HIS A 281 -20.55 -9.87 4.51
CA HIS A 281 -19.79 -11.07 4.16
C HIS A 281 -20.16 -12.24 5.08
N GLY A 282 -20.21 -13.44 4.52
CA GLY A 282 -20.38 -14.69 5.26
C GLY A 282 -19.16 -14.97 6.14
N LYS A 283 -19.24 -16.00 6.98
CA LYS A 283 -18.06 -16.43 7.73
C LYS A 283 -17.05 -17.01 6.74
N ALA A 284 -15.86 -16.41 6.65
CA ALA A 284 -14.77 -16.98 5.89
C ALA A 284 -14.38 -18.31 6.56
N TYR A 285 -14.45 -19.40 5.81
CA TYR A 285 -13.89 -20.67 6.25
C TYR A 285 -12.41 -20.63 5.91
N PHE A 286 -11.57 -20.54 6.94
CA PHE A 286 -10.22 -21.04 6.81
C PHE A 286 -10.37 -22.56 6.68
N SER A 287 -10.19 -23.07 5.47
CA SER A 287 -9.83 -24.47 5.29
C SER A 287 -8.51 -24.64 6.01
N GLU A 288 -8.53 -25.10 7.26
CA GLU A 288 -7.37 -25.75 7.85
C GLU A 288 -7.02 -26.91 6.89
N ALA A 289 -5.90 -26.75 6.19
CA ALA A 289 -5.26 -27.81 5.44
C ALA A 289 -4.29 -28.53 6.38
#